data_AF-A0A3B5MK61-F1
#
_entry.id   AF-A0A3B5MK61-F1
#
_cell.length_a   1.000
_cell.length_b   1.000
_cell.length_c   1.000
_cell.angle_alpha   90.00
_cell.angle_beta   90.00
_cell.angle_gamma   90.00
#
_symmetry.space_group_name_H-M   'P 1'
#
loop_
_entity.id
_entity.type
_entity.pdbx_description
1 polymer ?
#
loop_
_entity_poly.entity_id
_entity_poly.type
_entity_poly.pdbx_seq_one_letter_code
_entity_poly.pdbx_strand_id
1 'polypeptide(L)'
;MAEQDLTPEQLKEIAVANEEKELDINYKPPAQKSLQEIQELDKDDESLRKYKEALLGKAAVVAVDKSDYMVGSYGPRPDEEYEFLTTLEEAPKGMLARGTYNIKSKFTDDDKYDHLSWEWSLAIKKDWKD
;
A
#
# COMPACT_ATOMS: atom_id res chain seq x y z
N MET A 1 -23.97 -32.92 34.19
CA MET A 1 -23.67 -32.02 33.06
C MET A 1 -24.46 -32.57 31.88
N ALA A 2 -25.67 -32.04 31.62
CA ALA A 2 -26.49 -32.54 30.52
C ALA A 2 -26.04 -31.81 29.25
N GLU A 3 -25.30 -32.51 28.40
CA GLU A 3 -25.09 -32.12 27.02
C GLU A 3 -26.44 -32.29 26.33
N GLN A 4 -27.18 -31.19 26.16
CA GLN A 4 -28.36 -31.18 25.31
C GLN A 4 -27.88 -30.97 23.88
N ASP A 5 -27.66 -32.06 23.16
CA ASP A 5 -27.50 -32.03 21.71
C ASP A 5 -28.80 -31.46 21.10
N LEU A 6 -28.73 -30.25 20.54
CA LEU A 6 -29.86 -29.65 19.84
C LEU A 6 -30.37 -30.62 18.78
N THR A 7 -31.68 -30.86 18.77
CA THR A 7 -32.29 -31.78 17.81
C THR A 7 -32.15 -31.21 16.40
N PRO A 8 -32.05 -32.08 15.37
CA PRO A 8 -31.93 -31.65 13.97
C PRO A 8 -33.10 -30.77 13.50
N GLU A 9 -34.26 -30.83 14.16
CA GLU A 9 -35.39 -29.94 13.90
C GLU A 9 -35.17 -28.53 14.46
N GLN A 10 -34.55 -28.40 15.64
CA GLN A 10 -34.18 -27.09 16.18
C GLN A 10 -33.06 -26.43 15.37
N LEU A 11 -32.09 -27.19 14.86
CA LEU A 11 -31.11 -26.65 13.91
C LEU A 11 -31.77 -26.15 12.62
N LYS A 12 -32.80 -26.84 12.13
CA LYS A 12 -33.56 -26.41 10.95
C LYS A 12 -34.37 -25.14 11.23
N GLU A 13 -35.04 -25.04 12.38
CA GLU A 13 -35.76 -23.81 12.77
C GLU A 13 -34.81 -22.61 12.93
N ILE A 14 -33.62 -22.81 13.51
CA ILE A 14 -32.60 -21.75 13.62
C ILE A 14 -32.06 -21.35 12.24
N ALA A 15 -31.84 -22.31 11.34
CA ALA A 15 -31.42 -22.05 9.97
C ALA A 15 -32.49 -21.28 9.17
N VAL A 16 -33.76 -21.69 9.28
CA VAL A 16 -34.91 -21.02 8.65
C VAL A 16 -35.10 -19.61 9.20
N ALA A 17 -35.00 -19.41 10.52
CA ALA A 17 -35.08 -18.08 11.13
C ALA A 17 -33.93 -17.15 10.71
N ASN A 18 -32.77 -17.70 10.32
CA ASN A 18 -31.65 -16.95 9.74
C ASN A 18 -31.84 -16.67 8.24
N GLU A 19 -32.49 -17.58 7.50
CA GLU A 19 -32.83 -17.41 6.07
C GLU A 19 -33.95 -16.39 5.84
N GLU A 20 -34.92 -16.25 6.75
CA GLU A 20 -36.03 -15.28 6.62
C GLU A 20 -35.64 -13.83 6.94
N LYS A 21 -34.37 -13.57 7.26
CA LYS A 21 -33.83 -12.22 7.44
C LYS A 21 -32.82 -11.85 6.37
N GLU A 22 -33.07 -12.25 5.12
CA GLU A 22 -32.62 -11.46 3.97
C GLU A 22 -33.38 -10.13 3.96
N LEU A 23 -33.00 -9.23 4.89
CA LEU A 23 -33.30 -7.82 4.75
C LEU A 23 -32.79 -7.45 3.35
N ASP A 24 -33.66 -6.90 2.50
CA ASP A 24 -33.29 -6.35 1.20
C ASP A 24 -32.41 -5.10 1.44
N ILE A 25 -31.17 -5.33 1.86
CA ILE A 25 -30.17 -4.30 2.11
C ILE A 25 -29.64 -3.89 0.74
N ASN A 26 -30.36 -2.96 0.11
CA ASN A 26 -29.99 -2.31 -1.16
C ASN A 26 -28.80 -1.36 -0.96
N TYR A 27 -27.67 -1.90 -0.53
CA TYR A 27 -26.41 -1.18 -0.40
C TYR A 27 -25.88 -0.85 -1.78
N LYS A 28 -25.69 0.45 -2.06
CA LYS A 28 -25.02 0.91 -3.28
C LYS A 28 -23.57 1.24 -2.95
N PRO A 29 -22.61 0.45 -3.45
CA PRO A 29 -21.21 0.74 -3.20
C PRO A 29 -20.86 2.12 -3.77
N PRO A 30 -20.09 2.94 -3.03
CA PRO A 30 -19.63 4.21 -3.55
C PRO A 30 -18.68 4.00 -4.73
N ALA A 31 -18.53 5.05 -5.55
CA ALA A 31 -17.52 5.05 -6.59
C ALA A 31 -16.13 4.80 -5.99
N GLN A 32 -15.34 3.96 -6.66
CA GLN A 32 -13.96 3.70 -6.25
C GLN A 32 -13.14 4.97 -6.44
N LYS A 33 -12.49 5.44 -5.35
CA LYS A 33 -11.59 6.60 -5.33
C LYS A 33 -10.25 6.21 -4.75
N SER A 34 -9.17 6.82 -5.25
CA SER A 34 -7.82 6.60 -4.71
C SER A 34 -7.61 7.41 -3.42
N LEU A 35 -6.66 6.98 -2.57
CA LEU A 35 -6.32 7.75 -1.35
C LEU A 35 -5.82 9.15 -1.66
N GLN A 36 -5.08 9.32 -2.76
CA GLN A 36 -4.58 10.63 -3.21
C GLN A 36 -5.73 11.57 -3.56
N GLU A 37 -6.71 11.08 -4.32
CA GLU A 37 -7.89 11.88 -4.69
C GLU A 37 -8.70 12.29 -3.45
N ILE A 38 -8.86 11.37 -2.48
CA ILE A 38 -9.56 11.67 -1.22
C ILE A 38 -8.83 12.77 -0.41
N GLN A 39 -7.50 12.81 -0.45
CA GLN A 39 -6.71 13.85 0.22
C GLN A 39 -6.73 15.20 -0.49
N GLU A 40 -6.76 15.20 -1.82
CA GLU A 40 -6.79 16.43 -2.63
C GLU A 40 -8.15 17.12 -2.58
N LEU A 41 -9.23 16.34 -2.44
CA LEU A 41 -10.55 16.88 -2.14
C LEU A 41 -10.47 17.71 -0.85
N ASP A 42 -11.04 18.91 -0.87
CA ASP A 42 -11.19 19.77 0.31
C ASP A 42 -9.86 20.11 1.03
N LYS A 43 -8.77 20.27 0.26
CA LYS A 43 -7.43 20.59 0.80
C LYS A 43 -7.40 21.87 1.65
N ASP A 44 -8.31 22.80 1.37
CA ASP A 44 -8.43 24.08 2.08
C ASP A 44 -9.25 23.99 3.38
N ASP A 45 -9.94 22.86 3.62
CA ASP A 45 -10.76 22.66 4.83
C ASP A 45 -10.00 21.90 5.92
N GLU A 46 -9.66 22.62 7.00
CA GLU A 46 -8.88 22.08 8.12
C GLU A 46 -9.62 20.94 8.86
N SER A 47 -10.95 21.02 8.97
CA SER A 47 -11.76 20.02 9.69
C SER A 47 -11.80 18.71 8.92
N LEU A 48 -12.02 18.79 7.61
CA LEU A 48 -12.00 17.64 6.71
C LEU A 48 -10.61 17.02 6.64
N ARG A 49 -9.54 17.83 6.63
CA ARG A 49 -8.18 17.31 6.71
C ARG A 49 -7.90 16.55 8.01
N LYS A 50 -8.30 17.10 9.16
CA LYS A 50 -8.17 16.42 10.46
C LYS A 50 -8.98 15.13 10.51
N TYR A 51 -10.19 15.12 9.96
CA TYR A 51 -11.03 13.94 9.88
C TYR A 51 -10.42 12.85 8.99
N LYS A 52 -9.93 13.23 7.80
CA LYS A 52 -9.21 12.34 6.88
C LYS A 52 -7.94 11.80 7.54
N GLU A 53 -7.18 12.64 8.23
CA GLU A 53 -5.98 12.25 8.98
C GLU A 53 -6.30 11.30 10.15
N ALA A 54 -7.42 11.48 10.85
CA ALA A 54 -7.83 10.60 11.94
C ALA A 54 -8.25 9.21 11.43
N LEU A 55 -8.85 9.11 10.24
CA LEU A 55 -9.27 7.84 9.64
C LEU A 55 -8.15 7.13 8.86
N LEU A 56 -7.36 7.89 8.10
CA LEU A 56 -6.32 7.37 7.20
C LEU A 56 -4.92 7.38 7.84
N GLY A 57 -4.76 8.00 9.01
CA GLY A 57 -3.48 8.36 9.59
C GLY A 57 -2.83 9.56 8.87
N LYS A 58 -1.71 10.07 9.39
CA LYS A 58 -0.84 11.08 8.74
C LYS A 58 -0.19 10.61 7.42
N ALA A 59 -0.73 9.56 6.82
CA ALA A 59 -0.01 8.59 6.02
C ALA A 59 -0.45 8.46 4.57
N ALA A 60 -1.35 9.29 4.06
CA ALA A 60 -1.72 9.15 2.65
C ALA A 60 -0.70 9.78 1.65
N VAL A 61 0.43 10.29 2.17
CA VAL A 61 1.73 10.32 1.46
C VAL A 61 2.82 9.71 2.35
N VAL A 62 2.58 8.53 2.92
CA VAL A 62 3.65 7.81 3.61
C VAL A 62 4.62 7.29 2.57
N ALA A 63 5.89 7.67 2.73
CA ALA A 63 6.99 6.92 2.16
C ALA A 63 6.82 5.48 2.65
N VAL A 64 6.26 4.64 1.78
CA VAL A 64 5.89 3.26 2.12
C VAL A 64 7.13 2.46 2.48
N ASP A 65 8.27 2.86 1.91
CA ASP A 65 9.58 2.29 2.11
C ASP A 65 10.66 3.36 1.97
N LYS A 66 11.76 3.18 2.71
CA LYS A 66 13.01 3.92 2.51
C LYS A 66 14.15 2.92 2.54
N SER A 67 14.86 2.82 1.42
CA SER A 67 16.00 1.93 1.26
C SER A 67 17.27 2.75 0.99
N ASP A 68 18.29 2.55 1.81
CA ASP A 68 19.59 3.20 1.69
C ASP A 68 20.67 2.13 1.40
N TYR A 69 21.42 2.31 0.30
CA TYR A 69 22.43 1.37 -0.14
C TYR A 69 23.83 1.99 -0.03
N MET A 70 24.66 1.47 0.88
CA MET A 70 26.06 1.90 1.01
C MET A 70 26.91 1.25 -0.08
N VAL A 71 27.22 2.02 -1.12
CA VAL A 71 28.02 1.58 -2.27
C VAL A 71 29.52 1.57 -1.94
N GLY A 72 29.97 2.40 -0.99
CA GLY A 72 31.35 2.54 -0.54
C GLY A 72 32.13 3.66 -1.25
N SER A 73 33.42 3.79 -0.94
CA SER A 73 34.30 4.80 -1.54
C SER A 73 35.05 4.23 -2.73
N TYR A 74 34.90 4.86 -3.90
CA TYR A 74 35.58 4.48 -5.14
C TYR A 74 36.62 5.52 -5.56
N GLY A 75 37.81 5.05 -5.95
CA GLY A 75 38.85 5.91 -6.51
C GLY A 75 38.57 6.26 -7.97
N PRO A 76 39.21 7.31 -8.53
CA PRO A 76 39.05 7.63 -9.95
C PRO A 76 39.68 6.54 -10.84
N ARG A 77 38.88 5.98 -11.74
CA ARG A 77 39.30 4.96 -12.71
C ARG A 77 38.79 5.37 -14.10
N PRO A 78 39.63 5.98 -14.95
CA PRO A 78 39.16 6.60 -16.19
C PRO A 78 38.85 5.57 -17.30
N ASP A 79 39.44 4.38 -17.23
CA ASP A 79 39.34 3.36 -18.28
C ASP A 79 38.35 2.24 -17.95
N GLU A 80 37.69 2.27 -16.78
CA GLU A 80 36.84 1.16 -16.31
C GLU A 80 35.72 1.66 -15.39
N GLU A 81 34.49 1.22 -15.65
CA GLU A 81 33.30 1.58 -14.88
C GLU A 81 33.16 0.71 -13.63
N TYR A 82 32.55 1.26 -12.58
CA TYR A 82 32.27 0.52 -11.35
C TYR A 82 30.90 -0.15 -11.41
N GLU A 83 30.87 -1.45 -11.14
CA GLU A 83 29.63 -2.22 -11.00
C GLU A 83 29.40 -2.55 -9.52
N PHE A 84 28.21 -2.23 -9.04
CA PHE A 84 27.77 -2.58 -7.69
C PHE A 84 26.42 -3.30 -7.79
N LEU A 85 26.32 -4.45 -7.13
CA LEU A 85 25.11 -5.25 -7.08
C LEU A 85 24.47 -5.11 -5.69
N THR A 86 23.26 -4.57 -5.64
CA THR A 86 22.48 -4.49 -4.40
C THR A 86 22.09 -5.89 -3.91
N THR A 87 21.75 -6.01 -2.63
CA THR A 87 21.22 -7.26 -2.08
C THR A 87 19.94 -7.65 -2.81
N LEU A 88 19.71 -8.97 -2.93
CA LEU A 88 18.48 -9.48 -3.52
C LEU A 88 17.28 -9.06 -2.66
N GLU A 89 16.41 -8.22 -3.21
CA GLU A 89 15.12 -7.88 -2.61
C GLU A 89 13.98 -8.58 -3.37
N GLU A 90 13.00 -9.10 -2.63
CA GLU A 90 11.79 -9.67 -3.21
C GLU A 90 10.75 -8.57 -3.41
N ALA A 91 10.26 -8.42 -4.64
CA ALA A 91 9.20 -7.45 -4.95
C ALA A 91 7.94 -7.73 -4.12
N PRO A 92 7.29 -6.69 -3.57
CA PRO A 92 6.13 -6.88 -2.71
C PRO A 92 4.97 -7.51 -3.50
N LYS A 93 4.35 -8.53 -2.90
CA LYS A 93 3.26 -9.32 -3.50
C LYS A 93 1.95 -9.09 -2.76
N GLY A 94 0.83 -9.26 -3.46
CA GLY A 94 -0.52 -9.16 -2.89
C GLY A 94 -1.34 -8.03 -3.48
N MET A 95 -2.66 -8.07 -3.27
CA MET A 95 -3.59 -7.10 -3.87
C MET A 95 -3.35 -5.66 -3.39
N LEU A 96 -2.88 -5.49 -2.15
CA LEU A 96 -2.63 -4.19 -1.52
C LEU A 96 -1.34 -3.52 -2.00
N ALA A 97 -0.36 -4.31 -2.48
CA ALA A 97 0.92 -3.83 -3.00
C ALA A 97 0.91 -3.59 -4.52
N ARG A 98 -0.21 -3.86 -5.19
CA ARG A 98 -0.37 -3.58 -6.62
C ARG A 98 -0.84 -2.15 -6.78
N GLY A 99 -0.10 -1.37 -7.56
CA GLY A 99 -0.36 0.05 -7.75
C GLY A 99 0.80 0.75 -8.42
N THR A 100 0.66 2.06 -8.60
CA THR A 100 1.73 2.92 -9.11
C THR A 100 2.43 3.58 -7.93
N TYR A 101 3.73 3.33 -7.82
CA TYR A 101 4.63 3.93 -6.85
C TYR A 101 5.40 5.05 -7.51
N ASN A 102 5.56 6.16 -6.80
CA ASN A 102 6.46 7.23 -7.19
C ASN A 102 7.71 7.13 -6.32
N ILE A 103 8.86 6.89 -6.94
CA ILE A 103 10.14 6.65 -6.29
C ILE A 103 11.02 7.88 -6.51
N LYS A 104 11.59 8.37 -5.41
CA LYS A 104 12.63 9.40 -5.45
C LYS A 104 13.95 8.74 -5.10
N SER A 105 14.89 8.78 -6.04
CA SER A 105 16.23 8.21 -5.89
C SER A 105 17.26 9.32 -5.84
N LYS A 106 18.27 9.15 -4.99
CA LYS A 106 19.34 10.11 -4.78
C LYS A 106 20.67 9.39 -4.54
N PHE A 107 21.71 9.81 -5.24
CA PHE A 107 23.10 9.47 -4.94
C PHE A 107 23.75 10.59 -4.12
N THR A 108 24.25 10.22 -2.94
CA THR A 108 24.95 11.12 -2.00
C THR A 108 26.12 10.39 -1.35
N ASP A 109 27.13 11.15 -0.95
CA ASP A 109 28.28 10.66 -0.17
C ASP A 109 28.26 11.25 1.26
N ASP A 110 29.26 10.93 2.10
CA ASP A 110 29.41 11.39 3.50
C ASP A 110 29.59 12.92 3.58
N ASP A 111 30.17 13.52 2.52
CA ASP A 111 30.26 14.98 2.34
C ASP A 111 28.91 15.66 2.04
N LYS A 112 27.81 14.89 1.98
CA LYS A 112 26.43 15.36 1.68
C LYS A 112 26.28 16.00 0.30
N TYR A 113 27.22 15.75 -0.60
CA TYR A 113 27.13 16.21 -1.98
C TYR A 113 26.02 15.46 -2.73
N ASP A 114 25.16 16.20 -3.42
CA ASP A 114 24.11 15.63 -4.27
C ASP A 114 24.68 15.33 -5.66
N HIS A 115 25.09 14.08 -5.88
CA HIS A 115 25.67 13.69 -7.17
C HIS A 115 24.60 13.60 -8.26
N LEU A 116 23.44 13.04 -7.91
CA LEU A 116 22.31 12.88 -8.81
C LEU A 116 21.05 12.62 -8.00
N SER A 117 19.96 13.34 -8.32
CA SER A 117 18.63 13.12 -7.76
C SER A 117 17.62 13.03 -8.90
N TRP A 118 16.77 12.00 -8.89
CA TRP A 118 15.74 11.81 -9.92
C TRP A 118 14.50 11.14 -9.36
N GLU A 119 13.39 11.34 -10.07
CA GLU A 119 12.10 10.77 -9.72
C GLU A 119 11.61 9.88 -10.87
N TRP A 120 11.09 8.72 -10.53
CA TRP A 120 10.56 7.76 -11.50
C TRP A 120 9.33 7.06 -10.92
N SER A 121 8.54 6.42 -11.79
CA SER A 121 7.31 5.75 -11.37
C SER A 121 7.37 4.27 -11.73
N LEU A 122 7.06 3.40 -10.77
CA LEU A 122 7.00 1.95 -10.94
C LEU A 122 5.55 1.48 -10.78
N ALA A 123 5.03 0.73 -11.74
CA ALA A 123 3.72 0.12 -11.63
C ALA A 123 3.86 -1.38 -11.33
N ILE A 124 3.45 -1.81 -10.13
CA ILE A 124 3.41 -3.23 -9.76
C ILE A 124 2.07 -3.81 -10.21
N LYS A 125 2.11 -4.73 -11.18
CA LYS A 125 0.95 -5.41 -11.74
C LYS A 125 0.94 -6.89 -11.37
N LYS A 126 -0.21 -7.54 -11.53
CA LYS A 126 -0.34 -8.99 -11.35
C LYS A 126 0.43 -9.75 -12.42
N ASP A 127 0.30 -9.30 -13.66
CA ASP A 127 0.83 -9.96 -14.84
C ASP A 127 1.88 -9.04 -15.47
N TRP A 128 2.95 -9.66 -15.97
CA TRP A 128 3.96 -8.97 -16.76
C TRP A 128 3.37 -8.66 -18.13
N LYS A 129 3.65 -7.46 -18.66
CA LYS A 129 3.36 -7.14 -20.05
C LYS A 129 4.47 -7.80 -20.88
N ASP A 130 4.07 -8.59 -21.87
CA ASP A 130 4.98 -9.10 -22.92
C ASP A 130 5.61 -7.92 -23.70
#